data_AF-A0A9D8IZ24-F1
#
_entry.id   AF-A0A9D8IZ24-F1
#
_cell.length_a   1.000
_cell.length_b   1.000
_cell.length_c   1.000
_cell.angle_alpha   90.00
_cell.angle_beta   90.00
_cell.angle_gamma   90.00
#
_symmetry.space_group_name_H-M   'P 1'
#
loop_
_entity.id
_entity.type
_entity.pdbx_description
1 polymer ?
#
loop_
_entity_poly.entity_id
_entity_poly.type
_entity_poly.pdbx_seq_one_letter_code
_entity_poly.pdbx_strand_id
1 'polypeptide(L)'
;MSSFVDRRLNPKNKSAVNRQRFLKRFHTQIRRAVADAISKRSVTDVDSGERVRIPSRDTSEPMFRHGPGGRREMVHPGNQKFVTGDRVARPDGSGGGKGGGRGDDTTEGTDDFVFELTREEFLEYFFEDLELPNLVKTQLAREESSKSVRAGFTSDGVPANLHILRSLRGALARRTALSGPHRREKLALEEELEALLPETDANRSRVVALREEIEALQRKIEAVPFIDTFDLRYRSRVQLPAPTSKAVMF
;
A
#
# COMPACT_ATOMS: atom_id res chain seq x y z
N MET A 1 35.30 7.84 -30.62
CA MET A 1 34.67 7.63 -29.31
C MET A 1 33.18 7.47 -29.53
N SER A 2 32.68 6.25 -29.58
CA SER A 2 31.24 5.97 -29.72
C SER A 2 30.64 5.79 -28.33
N SER A 3 29.81 6.74 -27.89
CA SER A 3 28.99 6.57 -26.69
C SER A 3 27.78 5.70 -27.02
N PHE A 4 27.71 4.51 -26.44
CA PHE A 4 26.50 3.69 -26.50
C PHE A 4 25.56 4.11 -25.39
N VAL A 5 24.52 4.85 -25.74
CA VAL A 5 23.37 5.12 -24.87
C VAL A 5 22.28 4.12 -25.24
N ASP A 6 22.06 3.11 -24.39
CA ASP A 6 20.97 2.15 -24.57
C ASP A 6 19.63 2.87 -24.33
N ARG A 7 18.91 3.15 -25.43
CA ARG A 7 17.60 3.82 -25.44
C ARG A 7 16.42 2.84 -25.52
N ARG A 8 16.64 1.53 -25.39
CA ARG A 8 15.55 0.55 -25.47
C ARG A 8 14.61 0.75 -24.27
N LEU A 9 13.30 0.66 -24.51
CA LEU A 9 12.29 0.66 -23.45
C LEU A 9 12.50 -0.61 -22.60
N ASN A 10 13.26 -0.47 -21.50
CA ASN A 10 13.51 -1.55 -20.57
C ASN A 10 12.16 -2.04 -20.01
N PRO A 11 11.86 -3.35 -20.00
CA PRO A 11 10.66 -3.86 -19.35
C PRO A 11 10.71 -3.43 -17.89
N LYS A 12 9.71 -2.63 -17.49
CA LYS A 12 9.70 -1.60 -16.43
C LYS A 12 10.39 -1.89 -15.08
N ASN A 13 10.78 -3.12 -14.75
CA ASN A 13 11.30 -3.50 -13.43
C ASN A 13 12.58 -4.37 -13.43
N LYS A 14 13.14 -4.78 -14.58
CA LYS A 14 14.35 -5.65 -14.58
C LYS A 14 15.64 -4.88 -14.25
N SER A 15 15.73 -3.61 -14.65
CA SER A 15 16.92 -2.78 -14.42
C SER A 15 17.02 -2.28 -12.97
N ALA A 16 15.90 -2.05 -12.29
CA ALA A 16 15.88 -1.51 -10.92
C ALA A 16 16.52 -2.48 -9.90
N VAL A 17 16.19 -3.78 -9.97
CA VAL A 17 16.75 -4.79 -9.05
C VAL A 17 18.25 -4.99 -9.30
N ASN A 18 18.67 -5.02 -10.56
CA ASN A 18 20.10 -5.13 -10.90
C ASN A 18 20.88 -3.87 -10.50
N ARG A 19 20.30 -2.67 -10.72
CA ARG A 19 20.85 -1.40 -10.26
C ARG A 19 20.99 -1.39 -8.74
N GLN A 20 19.97 -1.80 -7.99
CA GLN A 20 20.04 -1.85 -6.53
C GLN A 20 21.11 -2.84 -6.04
N ARG A 21 21.21 -4.03 -6.66
CA ARG A 21 22.26 -5.00 -6.33
C ARG A 21 23.66 -4.46 -6.63
N PHE A 22 23.81 -3.76 -7.74
CA PHE A 22 25.06 -3.11 -8.11
C PHE A 22 25.42 -2.00 -7.12
N LEU A 23 24.51 -1.08 -6.83
CA LEU A 23 24.70 -0.01 -5.83
C LEU A 23 25.10 -0.56 -4.46
N LYS A 24 24.47 -1.65 -4.02
CA LYS A 24 24.83 -2.34 -2.77
C LYS A 24 26.20 -3.01 -2.84
N ARG A 25 26.55 -3.64 -3.97
CA ARG A 25 27.82 -4.35 -4.13
C ARG A 25 29.00 -3.39 -4.23
N PHE A 26 28.82 -2.28 -4.95
CA PHE A 26 29.83 -1.27 -5.21
C PHE A 26 29.71 -0.05 -4.27
N HIS A 27 29.05 -0.24 -3.13
CA HIS A 27 28.74 0.80 -2.16
C HIS A 27 29.98 1.60 -1.75
N THR A 28 31.08 0.91 -1.44
CA THR A 28 32.33 1.55 -1.00
C THR A 28 33.02 2.33 -2.12
N GLN A 29 32.98 1.84 -3.36
CA GLN A 29 33.54 2.52 -4.53
C GLN A 29 32.72 3.75 -4.91
N ILE A 30 31.39 3.63 -4.89
CA ILE A 30 30.47 4.75 -5.14
C ILE A 30 30.70 5.83 -4.09
N ARG A 31 30.79 5.45 -2.81
CA ARG A 31 31.05 6.38 -1.71
C ARG A 31 32.36 7.16 -1.91
N ARG A 32 33.46 6.47 -2.25
CA ARG A 32 34.75 7.10 -2.55
C ARG A 32 34.67 8.04 -3.76
N ALA A 33 34.00 7.61 -4.82
CA ALA A 33 33.87 8.41 -6.04
C ALA A 33 32.99 9.66 -5.83
N VAL A 34 31.98 9.59 -4.96
CA VAL A 34 31.17 10.73 -4.53
C VAL A 34 32.00 11.73 -3.71
N ALA A 35 32.81 11.25 -2.75
CA ALA A 35 33.70 12.10 -1.98
C ALA A 35 34.73 12.83 -2.87
N ASP A 36 35.34 12.12 -3.81
CA ASP A 36 36.27 12.69 -4.79
C ASP A 36 35.58 13.71 -5.72
N ALA A 37 34.32 13.48 -6.11
CA ALA A 37 33.56 14.40 -6.94
C ALA A 37 33.25 15.73 -6.21
N ILE A 38 32.90 15.67 -4.92
CA ILE A 38 32.62 16.85 -4.10
C ILE A 38 33.86 17.73 -3.93
N SER A 39 35.03 17.12 -3.71
CA SER A 39 36.29 17.85 -3.57
C SER A 39 36.62 18.73 -4.79
N LYS A 40 36.06 18.39 -5.96
CA LYS A 40 36.26 19.08 -7.23
C LYS A 40 35.11 20.04 -7.60
N ARG A 41 34.03 20.10 -6.82
CA ARG A 41 32.80 20.84 -7.13
C ARG A 41 32.74 22.18 -6.40
N SER A 42 32.15 23.20 -7.04
CA SER A 42 31.76 24.44 -6.36
C SER A 42 30.47 24.24 -5.59
N VAL A 43 30.43 24.69 -4.33
CA VAL A 43 29.30 24.57 -3.39
C VAL A 43 27.95 25.09 -3.92
N THR A 44 27.94 25.91 -4.97
CA THR A 44 26.74 26.55 -5.54
C THR A 44 25.94 25.68 -6.51
N ASP A 45 26.51 24.60 -7.02
CA ASP A 45 25.83 23.72 -7.98
C ASP A 45 25.41 22.48 -7.19
N VAL A 46 24.17 22.37 -6.72
CA VAL A 46 23.71 21.21 -5.89
C VAL A 46 22.44 20.55 -6.47
N ASP A 47 21.78 21.22 -7.42
CA ASP A 47 20.50 20.77 -7.97
C ASP A 47 20.64 19.81 -9.17
N SER A 48 21.82 19.72 -9.78
CA SER A 48 22.10 18.82 -10.90
C SER A 48 22.55 17.42 -10.41
N GLY A 49 21.92 16.36 -10.95
CA GLY A 49 22.32 14.97 -10.71
C GLY A 49 23.73 14.68 -11.25
N GLU A 50 24.47 13.80 -10.58
CA GLU A 50 25.90 13.62 -10.82
C GLU A 50 26.20 12.37 -11.66
N ARG A 51 27.13 12.49 -12.61
CA ARG A 51 27.68 11.36 -13.37
C ARG A 51 28.94 10.85 -12.71
N VAL A 52 28.80 9.84 -11.88
CA VAL A 52 29.93 9.20 -11.19
C VAL A 52 30.50 8.10 -12.08
N ARG A 53 31.81 8.19 -12.35
CA ARG A 53 32.55 7.15 -13.08
C ARG A 53 33.22 6.23 -12.09
N ILE A 54 32.96 4.93 -12.19
CA ILE A 54 33.61 3.91 -11.37
C ILE A 54 34.68 3.23 -12.21
N PRO A 55 35.96 3.27 -11.81
CA PRO A 55 37.03 2.59 -12.54
C PRO A 55 36.75 1.08 -12.67
N SER A 56 36.87 0.57 -13.89
CA SER A 56 36.65 -0.85 -14.22
C SER A 56 37.58 -1.81 -13.48
N ARG A 57 38.77 -1.37 -13.05
CA ARG A 57 39.78 -2.20 -12.37
C ARG A 57 39.28 -2.86 -11.08
N ASP A 58 38.37 -2.21 -10.36
CA ASP A 58 37.82 -2.71 -9.09
C ASP A 58 36.51 -3.49 -9.27
N THR A 59 36.09 -3.75 -10.52
CA THR A 59 34.88 -4.52 -10.85
C THR A 59 35.13 -6.00 -11.14
N SER A 60 36.35 -6.49 -10.89
CA SER A 60 36.69 -7.89 -11.15
C SER A 60 35.80 -8.87 -10.37
N GLU A 61 35.29 -9.87 -11.08
CA GLU A 61 34.49 -10.94 -10.47
C GLU A 61 35.35 -12.18 -10.28
N PRO A 62 35.25 -12.88 -9.13
CA PRO A 62 35.90 -14.17 -8.97
C PRO A 62 35.25 -15.17 -9.91
N MET A 63 36.05 -15.73 -10.83
CA MET A 63 35.58 -16.78 -11.72
C MET A 63 35.75 -18.14 -11.07
N PHE A 64 34.65 -18.84 -10.84
CA PHE A 64 34.70 -20.24 -10.39
C PHE A 64 35.01 -21.14 -11.58
N ARG A 65 36.10 -21.89 -11.48
CA ARG A 65 36.43 -22.99 -12.39
C ARG A 65 36.42 -24.30 -11.62
N HIS A 66 35.95 -25.38 -12.25
CA HIS A 66 36.04 -26.69 -11.64
C HIS A 66 37.50 -27.14 -11.55
N GLY A 67 38.02 -27.25 -10.33
CA GLY A 67 39.36 -27.76 -10.07
C GLY A 67 39.47 -29.29 -10.25
N PRO A 68 40.70 -29.83 -10.29
CA PRO A 68 40.95 -31.27 -10.47
C PRO A 68 40.69 -32.12 -9.21
N GLY A 69 40.26 -31.53 -8.10
CA GLY A 69 40.01 -32.22 -6.82
C GLY A 69 38.57 -32.71 -6.62
N GLY A 70 38.37 -33.57 -5.62
CA GLY A 70 37.08 -34.10 -5.21
C GLY A 70 36.61 -35.36 -5.97
N ARG A 71 35.56 -36.01 -5.48
CA ARG A 71 34.86 -37.10 -6.19
C ARG A 71 33.94 -36.46 -7.23
N ARG A 72 34.31 -36.56 -8.51
CA ARG A 72 33.56 -35.99 -9.63
C ARG A 72 32.93 -37.12 -10.44
N GLU A 73 31.65 -36.97 -10.74
CA GLU A 73 30.97 -37.79 -11.73
C GLU A 73 30.88 -36.96 -13.01
N MET A 74 31.39 -37.50 -14.12
CA MET A 74 31.39 -36.81 -15.40
C MET A 74 30.92 -37.77 -16.48
N VAL A 75 30.05 -37.29 -17.34
CA VAL A 75 29.56 -38.06 -18.48
C VAL A 75 30.56 -37.90 -19.62
N HIS A 76 31.20 -38.98 -20.03
CA HIS A 76 32.07 -39.02 -21.19
C HIS A 76 31.25 -39.39 -22.43
N PRO A 77 30.95 -38.44 -23.34
CA PRO A 77 30.27 -38.76 -24.59
C PRO A 77 31.18 -39.64 -25.47
N GLY A 78 30.64 -40.74 -26.01
CA GLY A 78 31.38 -41.69 -26.87
C GLY A 78 31.51 -43.12 -26.33
N ASN A 79 30.98 -43.42 -25.14
CA ASN A 79 31.05 -44.76 -24.55
C ASN A 79 29.95 -45.69 -25.09
N GLN A 80 30.34 -46.68 -25.91
CA GLN A 80 29.43 -47.76 -26.36
C GLN A 80 29.77 -49.15 -25.81
N LYS A 81 30.90 -49.32 -25.09
CA LYS A 81 31.44 -50.66 -24.77
C LYS A 81 31.87 -50.92 -23.33
N PHE A 82 31.82 -49.95 -22.43
CA PHE A 82 32.30 -50.17 -21.07
C PHE A 82 31.22 -50.75 -20.15
N VAL A 83 31.58 -51.78 -19.39
CA VAL A 83 30.73 -52.45 -18.39
C VAL A 83 31.07 -51.89 -17.00
N THR A 84 30.14 -51.96 -16.05
CA THR A 84 30.37 -51.53 -14.65
C THR A 84 31.63 -52.18 -14.07
N GLY A 85 32.69 -51.38 -13.86
CA GLY A 85 33.99 -51.82 -13.34
C GLY A 85 35.21 -51.41 -14.17
N ASP A 86 35.00 -50.94 -15.40
CA ASP A 86 36.11 -50.51 -16.27
C ASP A 86 36.85 -49.27 -15.75
N ARG A 87 38.20 -49.32 -15.84
CA ARG A 87 39.08 -48.21 -15.42
C ARG A 87 39.45 -47.39 -16.65
N VAL A 88 39.05 -46.12 -16.67
CA VAL A 88 39.46 -45.15 -17.69
C VAL A 88 40.87 -44.66 -17.35
N ALA A 89 41.77 -44.62 -18.34
CA ALA A 89 43.11 -44.06 -18.17
C ALA A 89 43.01 -42.61 -17.68
N ARG A 90 43.68 -42.30 -16.57
CA ARG A 90 43.76 -40.92 -16.07
C ARG A 90 44.45 -40.10 -17.15
N PRO A 91 43.86 -38.99 -17.65
CA PRO A 91 44.55 -38.15 -18.61
C PRO A 91 45.87 -37.70 -18.00
N ASP A 92 46.97 -37.94 -18.71
CA ASP A 92 48.29 -37.48 -18.30
C ASP A 92 48.22 -35.97 -18.09
N GLY A 93 48.75 -35.52 -16.95
CA GLY A 93 48.59 -34.16 -16.49
C GLY A 93 48.85 -33.15 -17.61
N SER A 94 47.82 -32.40 -17.98
CA SER A 94 47.97 -31.30 -18.92
C SER A 94 48.70 -30.15 -18.23
N GLY A 95 50.02 -30.27 -18.15
CA GLY A 95 50.86 -29.10 -18.34
C GLY A 95 50.68 -28.62 -19.77
N GLY A 96 50.19 -27.38 -19.93
CA GLY A 96 50.42 -26.58 -21.13
C GLY A 96 49.95 -27.17 -22.47
N GLY A 97 48.66 -27.52 -22.59
CA GLY A 97 48.04 -27.75 -23.90
C GLY A 97 47.75 -26.43 -24.60
N LYS A 98 48.66 -26.01 -25.48
CA LYS A 98 48.54 -24.89 -26.44
C LYS A 98 47.46 -25.24 -27.48
N GLY A 99 46.19 -25.26 -27.05
CA GLY A 99 45.03 -25.41 -27.92
C GLY A 99 44.70 -24.07 -28.56
N GLY A 100 45.09 -23.91 -29.82
CA GLY A 100 44.77 -22.75 -30.65
C GLY A 100 43.28 -22.64 -30.92
N GLY A 101 42.55 -22.08 -29.96
CA GLY A 101 41.36 -21.28 -30.23
C GLY A 101 41.78 -19.83 -30.07
N ARG A 102 41.76 -19.05 -31.15
CA ARG A 102 41.65 -17.59 -31.10
C ARG A 102 40.32 -17.26 -30.40
N GLY A 103 40.27 -17.40 -29.08
CA GLY A 103 39.46 -16.54 -28.24
C GLY A 103 40.28 -15.27 -28.14
N ASP A 104 39.86 -14.29 -28.91
CA ASP A 104 40.39 -12.93 -28.86
C ASP A 104 40.23 -12.42 -27.43
N ASP A 105 41.25 -12.62 -26.58
CA ASP A 105 41.32 -12.00 -25.25
C ASP A 105 41.72 -10.51 -25.39
N THR A 106 41.72 -9.99 -26.62
CA THR A 106 41.53 -8.58 -26.92
C THR A 106 40.04 -8.24 -26.89
N THR A 107 39.37 -8.51 -25.77
CA THR A 107 38.30 -7.60 -25.34
C THR A 107 38.96 -6.32 -24.85
N GLU A 108 39.48 -5.53 -25.78
CA GLU A 108 39.69 -4.09 -25.63
C GLU A 108 38.31 -3.47 -25.38
N GLY A 109 37.94 -3.43 -24.10
CA GLY A 109 36.65 -2.96 -23.66
C GLY A 109 36.54 -3.01 -22.14
N THR A 110 37.60 -2.63 -21.42
CA THR A 110 37.45 -2.19 -20.03
C THR A 110 36.80 -0.80 -20.06
N ASP A 111 35.54 -0.74 -20.47
CA ASP A 111 34.79 0.50 -20.45
C ASP A 111 34.49 0.83 -18.99
N ASP A 112 34.91 2.03 -18.57
CA ASP A 112 34.53 2.57 -17.28
C ASP A 112 33.01 2.73 -17.24
N PHE A 113 32.39 2.15 -16.22
CA PHE A 113 30.96 2.30 -16.04
C PHE A 113 30.68 3.74 -15.57
N VAL A 114 29.91 4.48 -16.37
CA VAL A 114 29.40 5.80 -16.02
C VAL A 114 27.97 5.64 -15.52
N PHE A 115 27.72 5.99 -14.27
CA PHE A 115 26.38 5.98 -13.69
C PHE A 115 25.90 7.38 -13.39
N GLU A 116 24.62 7.61 -13.65
CA GLU A 116 23.90 8.80 -13.20
C GLU A 116 23.25 8.49 -11.85
N LEU A 117 23.70 9.19 -10.81
CA LEU A 117 23.06 9.18 -9.50
C LEU A 117 21.99 10.26 -9.46
N THR A 118 20.85 9.92 -8.87
CA THR A 118 19.85 10.95 -8.56
C THR A 118 20.37 11.85 -7.44
N ARG A 119 19.79 13.05 -7.32
CA ARG A 119 20.12 13.98 -6.25
C ARG A 119 19.97 13.34 -4.86
N GLU A 120 18.88 12.60 -4.65
CA GLU A 120 18.57 11.96 -3.37
C GLU A 120 19.62 10.90 -3.02
N GLU A 121 19.99 10.04 -3.97
CA GLU A 121 21.00 9.01 -3.78
C GLU A 121 22.38 9.61 -3.51
N PHE A 122 22.76 10.64 -4.27
CA PHE A 122 24.02 11.35 -4.05
C PHE A 122 24.12 11.93 -2.63
N LEU A 123 23.04 12.57 -2.16
CA LEU A 123 22.98 13.13 -0.81
C LEU A 123 23.01 12.05 0.27
N GLU A 124 22.36 10.90 0.06
CA GLU A 124 22.39 9.77 0.98
C GLU A 124 23.83 9.25 1.17
N TYR A 125 24.55 8.99 0.08
CA TYR A 125 25.95 8.55 0.14
C TYR A 125 26.88 9.60 0.76
N PHE A 126 26.62 10.88 0.53
CA PHE A 126 27.37 11.97 1.15
C PHE A 126 27.14 12.06 2.67
N PHE A 127 25.88 11.98 3.11
CA PHE A 127 25.55 12.08 4.54
C PHE A 127 25.90 10.82 5.33
N GLU A 128 26.10 9.68 4.67
CA GLU A 128 26.60 8.46 5.30
C GLU A 128 27.99 8.66 5.94
N ASP A 129 28.90 9.40 5.26
CA ASP A 129 30.26 9.69 5.78
C ASP A 129 30.29 10.79 6.83
N LEU A 130 29.30 11.68 6.84
CA LEU A 130 29.26 12.78 7.80
C LEU A 130 28.73 12.37 9.18
N GLU A 131 28.44 11.07 9.40
CA GLU A 131 27.86 10.53 10.63
C GLU A 131 26.82 11.50 11.19
N LEU A 132 25.77 11.82 10.41
CA LEU A 132 24.73 12.78 10.78
C LEU A 132 23.46 12.06 11.27
N PRO A 133 23.49 11.32 12.40
CA PRO A 133 22.32 10.62 12.92
C PRO A 133 21.20 11.60 13.27
N ASN A 134 21.53 12.87 13.52
CA ASN A 134 20.54 13.90 13.85
C ASN A 134 19.70 14.34 12.65
N LEU A 135 20.20 14.26 11.42
CA LEU A 135 19.44 14.66 10.22
C LEU A 135 18.42 13.56 9.84
N VAL A 136 18.81 12.29 9.98
CA VAL A 136 17.89 11.12 9.88
C VAL A 136 16.76 11.22 10.90
N LYS A 137 17.05 11.65 12.14
CA LYS A 137 16.03 11.86 13.18
C LYS A 137 15.01 12.95 12.81
N THR A 138 15.39 13.98 12.05
CA THR A 138 14.44 15.03 11.64
C THR A 138 13.43 14.56 10.60
N GLN A 139 13.81 13.64 9.70
CA GLN A 139 12.89 13.02 8.74
C GLN A 139 11.89 12.10 9.46
N LEU A 140 12.33 11.36 10.49
CA LEU A 140 11.49 10.51 11.34
C LEU A 140 10.63 11.27 12.37
N ALA A 141 10.85 12.57 12.54
CA ALA A 141 10.14 13.41 13.52
C ALA A 141 8.85 14.06 12.97
N ARG A 142 8.60 13.97 11.65
CA ARG A 142 7.38 14.51 11.01
C ARG A 142 6.30 13.47 10.74
N GLU A 143 6.23 12.41 11.54
CA GLU A 143 5.04 11.54 11.52
C GLU A 143 3.93 12.22 12.32
N GLU A 144 3.00 12.87 11.62
CA GLU A 144 1.74 13.33 12.21
C GLU A 144 0.94 12.11 12.66
N SER A 145 1.03 11.75 13.93
CA SER A 145 0.22 10.65 14.47
C SER A 145 -1.24 11.11 14.57
N SER A 146 -2.13 10.45 13.83
CA SER A 146 -3.56 10.70 13.96
C SER A 146 -4.17 9.73 14.96
N LYS A 147 -4.98 10.23 15.90
CA LYS A 147 -5.77 9.41 16.83
C LYS A 147 -7.24 9.49 16.45
N SER A 148 -7.89 8.32 16.39
CA SER A 148 -9.33 8.25 16.16
C SER A 148 -10.07 8.61 17.45
N VAL A 149 -10.83 9.70 17.41
CA VAL A 149 -11.63 10.20 18.54
C VAL A 149 -13.11 10.09 18.20
N ARG A 150 -13.94 9.77 19.21
CA ARG A 150 -15.41 9.72 19.05
C ARG A 150 -15.93 11.13 18.79
N ALA A 151 -16.58 11.32 17.65
CA ALA A 151 -17.14 12.60 17.21
C ALA A 151 -18.67 12.67 17.33
N GLY A 152 -19.28 11.73 18.07
CA GLY A 152 -20.73 11.68 18.29
C GLY A 152 -21.46 10.87 17.23
N PHE A 153 -22.50 11.46 16.63
CA PHE A 153 -23.42 10.77 15.73
C PHE A 153 -23.68 11.55 14.44
N THR A 154 -23.72 10.85 13.32
CA THR A 154 -24.10 11.38 12.00
C THR A 154 -25.42 10.76 11.55
N SER A 155 -26.14 11.42 10.65
CA SER A 155 -27.38 10.90 10.03
C SER A 155 -27.10 9.81 9.00
N ASP A 156 -25.90 9.80 8.43
CA ASP A 156 -25.48 8.83 7.41
C ASP A 156 -24.13 8.19 7.79
N GLY A 157 -23.90 6.98 7.31
CA GLY A 157 -22.70 6.22 7.57
C GLY A 157 -22.81 4.73 7.22
N VAL A 158 -21.69 4.03 7.43
CA VAL A 158 -21.61 2.59 7.18
C VAL A 158 -22.54 1.82 8.13
N PRO A 159 -23.31 0.82 7.66
CA PRO A 159 -24.23 0.03 8.50
C PRO A 159 -23.60 -0.56 9.78
N ALA A 160 -22.32 -0.92 9.73
CA ALA A 160 -21.57 -1.41 10.90
C ALA A 160 -21.50 -0.40 12.06
N ASN A 161 -21.59 0.90 11.77
CA ASN A 161 -21.55 1.98 12.76
C ASN A 161 -22.95 2.40 13.23
N LEU A 162 -24.03 1.75 12.76
CA LEU A 162 -25.40 2.13 13.12
C LEU A 162 -25.63 2.01 14.63
N HIS A 163 -26.14 3.08 15.23
CA HIS A 163 -26.53 3.08 16.64
C HIS A 163 -28.03 2.81 16.79
N ILE A 164 -28.36 1.53 16.97
CA ILE A 164 -29.74 1.02 17.00
C ILE A 164 -30.62 1.78 18.01
N LEU A 165 -30.21 1.85 19.29
CA LEU A 165 -31.05 2.47 20.34
C LEU A 165 -31.37 3.94 20.08
N ARG A 166 -30.42 4.71 19.55
CA ARG A 166 -30.60 6.14 19.28
C ARG A 166 -31.46 6.35 18.04
N SER A 167 -31.29 5.51 17.03
CA SER A 167 -32.13 5.52 15.82
C SER A 167 -33.58 5.16 16.15
N LEU A 168 -33.79 4.06 16.91
CA LEU A 168 -35.12 3.64 17.35
C LEU A 168 -35.80 4.68 18.25
N ARG A 169 -35.05 5.35 19.14
CA ARG A 169 -35.61 6.43 19.96
C ARG A 169 -36.10 7.60 19.12
N GLY A 170 -35.36 7.98 18.07
CA GLY A 170 -35.78 9.01 17.11
C GLY A 170 -37.04 8.57 16.35
N ALA A 171 -37.03 7.34 15.83
CA ALA A 171 -38.15 6.78 15.07
C ALA A 171 -39.44 6.70 15.90
N LEU A 172 -39.36 6.25 17.15
CA LEU A 172 -40.50 6.22 18.07
C LEU A 172 -41.05 7.62 18.37
N ALA A 173 -40.16 8.60 18.59
CA ALA A 173 -40.56 9.98 18.84
C ALA A 173 -41.27 10.58 17.62
N ARG A 174 -40.70 10.42 16.42
CA ARG A 174 -41.31 10.86 15.14
C ARG A 174 -42.67 10.21 14.94
N ARG A 175 -42.76 8.89 15.09
CA ARG A 175 -44.01 8.16 14.92
C ARG A 175 -45.08 8.59 15.92
N THR A 176 -44.71 8.81 17.17
CA THR A 176 -45.64 9.30 18.20
C THR A 176 -46.14 10.71 17.87
N ALA A 177 -45.27 11.58 17.38
CA ALA A 177 -45.64 12.95 16.97
C ALA A 177 -46.55 12.96 15.74
N LEU A 178 -46.23 12.17 14.71
CA LEU A 178 -47.01 12.12 13.46
C LEU A 178 -48.35 11.39 13.61
N SER A 179 -48.39 10.29 14.37
CA SER A 179 -49.64 9.52 14.58
C SER A 179 -50.48 10.03 15.76
N GLY A 180 -49.91 10.85 16.64
CA GLY A 180 -50.56 11.33 17.86
C GLY A 180 -51.89 12.05 17.63
N PRO A 181 -51.96 13.07 16.74
CA PRO A 181 -53.21 13.77 16.45
C PRO A 181 -54.30 12.84 15.91
N HIS A 182 -53.96 12.03 14.90
CA HIS A 182 -54.90 11.08 14.30
C HIS A 182 -55.39 10.01 15.28
N ARG A 183 -54.55 9.56 16.21
CA ARG A 183 -54.97 8.63 17.28
C ARG A 183 -55.99 9.27 18.23
N ARG A 184 -55.81 10.55 18.58
CA ARG A 184 -56.76 11.27 19.45
C ARG A 184 -58.10 11.50 18.74
N GLU A 185 -58.05 11.95 17.48
CA GLU A 185 -59.24 12.11 16.64
C GLU A 185 -59.99 10.78 16.48
N LYS A 186 -59.25 9.70 16.20
CA LYS A 186 -59.82 8.37 16.06
C LYS A 186 -60.54 7.92 17.35
N LEU A 187 -59.91 8.09 18.51
CA LEU A 187 -60.52 7.74 19.80
C LEU A 187 -61.81 8.53 20.05
N ALA A 188 -61.83 9.83 19.76
CA ALA A 188 -63.03 10.65 19.91
C ALA A 188 -64.18 10.19 18.98
N LEU A 189 -63.87 9.81 17.74
CA LEU A 189 -64.87 9.27 16.81
C LEU A 189 -65.33 7.86 17.20
N GLU A 190 -64.46 7.04 17.78
CA GLU A 190 -64.83 5.73 18.33
C GLU A 190 -65.80 5.88 19.51
N GLU A 191 -65.58 6.84 20.40
CA GLU A 191 -66.50 7.19 21.49
C GLU A 191 -67.86 7.70 20.95
N GLU A 192 -67.85 8.58 19.94
CA GLU A 192 -69.09 9.06 19.29
C GLU A 192 -69.86 7.90 18.63
N LEU A 193 -69.14 6.99 17.96
CA LEU A 193 -69.72 5.81 17.35
C LEU A 193 -70.35 4.89 18.40
N GLU A 194 -69.67 4.64 19.53
CA GLU A 194 -70.20 3.84 20.63
C GLU A 194 -71.48 4.43 21.23
N ALA A 195 -71.55 5.76 21.38
CA ALA A 195 -72.73 6.45 21.90
C ALA A 195 -73.95 6.36 20.95
N LEU A 196 -73.71 6.25 19.64
CA LEU A 196 -74.77 6.19 18.62
C LEU A 196 -75.25 4.76 18.29
N LEU A 197 -74.50 3.73 18.67
CA LEU A 197 -74.90 2.31 18.50
C LEU A 197 -76.20 1.89 19.23
N PRO A 198 -76.56 2.40 20.43
CA PRO A 198 -77.80 2.04 21.11
C PRO A 198 -79.07 2.74 20.57
N GLU A 199 -78.95 3.80 19.76
CA GLU A 199 -80.09 4.53 19.19
C GLU A 199 -80.48 3.98 17.80
N THR A 200 -81.71 3.49 17.65
CA THR A 200 -82.17 2.75 16.47
C THR A 200 -82.52 3.64 15.26
N ASP A 201 -82.18 3.13 14.07
CA ASP A 201 -82.44 3.54 12.67
C ASP A 201 -82.20 5.00 12.23
N ALA A 202 -82.45 6.01 13.05
CA ALA A 202 -82.29 7.42 12.68
C ALA A 202 -80.83 7.82 12.39
N ASN A 203 -79.88 7.14 13.05
CA ASN A 203 -78.45 7.48 12.98
C ASN A 203 -77.65 6.58 12.02
N ARG A 204 -78.32 5.72 11.23
CA ARG A 204 -77.65 4.71 10.40
C ARG A 204 -76.68 5.31 9.37
N SER A 205 -77.01 6.47 8.81
CA SER A 205 -76.13 7.22 7.90
C SER A 205 -74.91 7.80 8.64
N ARG A 206 -75.10 8.35 9.84
CA ARG A 206 -74.01 8.90 10.66
C ARG A 206 -73.05 7.81 11.14
N VAL A 207 -73.57 6.64 11.53
CA VAL A 207 -72.77 5.46 11.90
C VAL A 207 -71.88 4.98 10.76
N VAL A 208 -72.40 4.97 9.52
CA VAL A 208 -71.59 4.62 8.33
C VAL A 208 -70.49 5.66 8.10
N ALA A 209 -70.83 6.96 8.15
CA ALA A 209 -69.85 8.04 7.98
C ALA A 209 -68.73 7.99 9.04
N LEU A 210 -69.07 7.79 10.31
CA LEU A 210 -68.07 7.68 11.40
C LEU A 210 -67.14 6.48 11.20
N ARG A 211 -67.65 5.35 10.74
CA ARG A 211 -66.82 4.18 10.40
C ARG A 211 -65.84 4.48 9.27
N GLU A 212 -66.30 5.15 8.22
CA GLU A 212 -65.44 5.58 7.11
C GLU A 212 -64.35 6.57 7.56
N GLU A 213 -64.69 7.52 8.43
CA GLU A 213 -63.75 8.48 9.00
C GLU A 213 -62.70 7.78 9.89
N ILE A 214 -63.13 6.84 10.75
CA ILE A 214 -62.24 6.02 11.58
C ILE A 214 -61.29 5.20 10.71
N GLU A 215 -61.79 4.53 9.65
CA GLU A 215 -60.94 3.78 8.73
C GLU A 215 -59.93 4.69 8.02
N ALA A 216 -60.35 5.88 7.59
CA ALA A 216 -59.45 6.84 6.95
C ALA A 216 -58.32 7.28 7.92
N LEU A 217 -58.63 7.51 9.19
CA LEU A 217 -57.64 7.82 10.23
C LEU A 217 -56.73 6.62 10.52
N GLN A 218 -57.26 5.40 10.56
CA GLN A 218 -56.46 4.19 10.72
C GLN A 218 -55.43 4.04 9.59
N ARG A 219 -55.86 4.22 8.33
CA ARG A 219 -54.96 4.20 7.16
C ARG A 219 -53.85 5.24 7.28
N LYS A 220 -54.16 6.46 7.75
CA LYS A 220 -53.15 7.52 7.98
C LYS A 220 -52.16 7.14 9.08
N ILE A 221 -52.60 6.51 10.17
CA ILE A 221 -51.74 6.06 11.26
C ILE A 221 -50.80 4.94 10.79
N GLU A 222 -51.32 3.99 10.02
CA GLU A 222 -50.56 2.86 9.48
C GLU A 222 -49.57 3.26 8.39
N ALA A 223 -49.89 4.32 7.63
CA ALA A 223 -48.99 4.87 6.63
C ALA A 223 -47.68 5.43 7.22
N VAL A 224 -47.63 5.73 8.54
CA VAL A 224 -46.41 6.22 9.20
C VAL A 224 -45.39 5.08 9.37
N PRO A 225 -44.22 5.13 8.70
CA PRO A 225 -43.23 4.06 8.77
C PRO A 225 -42.62 3.90 10.16
N PHE A 226 -42.33 2.66 10.56
CA PHE A 226 -41.68 2.35 11.84
C PHE A 226 -40.25 2.88 11.94
N ILE A 227 -39.50 2.83 10.85
CA ILE A 227 -38.13 3.34 10.73
C ILE A 227 -38.03 4.07 9.39
N ASP A 228 -37.38 5.22 9.40
CA ASP A 228 -37.12 6.03 8.20
C ASP A 228 -35.63 6.42 8.14
N THR A 229 -35.15 6.84 6.97
CA THR A 229 -33.75 7.20 6.73
C THR A 229 -33.29 8.37 7.60
N PHE A 230 -34.18 9.33 7.86
CA PHE A 230 -33.93 10.47 8.76
C PHE A 230 -33.75 10.08 10.24
N ASP A 231 -34.30 8.93 10.63
CA ASP A 231 -34.20 8.43 12.00
C ASP A 231 -32.86 7.76 12.26
N LEU A 232 -32.15 7.33 11.21
CA LEU A 232 -30.90 6.57 11.33
C LEU A 232 -29.79 7.45 11.89
N ARG A 233 -29.04 6.90 12.85
CA ARG A 233 -27.91 7.56 13.51
C ARG A 233 -26.72 6.62 13.57
N TYR A 234 -25.60 7.06 13.03
CA TYR A 234 -24.36 6.30 12.94
C TYR A 234 -23.32 6.88 13.90
N ARG A 235 -22.54 6.01 14.54
CA ARG A 235 -21.41 6.42 15.39
C ARG A 235 -20.33 7.02 14.50
N SER A 236 -20.01 8.28 14.74
CA SER A 236 -18.97 9.00 14.01
C SER A 236 -17.66 9.01 14.79
N ARG A 237 -16.56 8.81 14.06
CA ARG A 237 -15.20 8.99 14.56
C ARG A 237 -14.44 9.88 13.59
N VAL A 238 -13.71 10.84 14.14
CA VAL A 238 -12.87 11.76 13.38
C VAL A 238 -11.43 11.53 13.80
N GLN A 239 -10.52 11.59 12.82
CA GLN A 239 -9.09 11.54 13.06
C GLN A 239 -8.64 12.93 13.50
N LEU A 240 -8.11 13.03 14.71
CA LEU A 240 -7.51 14.26 15.21
C LEU A 240 -6.00 14.10 15.29
N PRO A 241 -5.22 15.11 14.87
CA PRO A 241 -3.77 15.09 15.05
C PRO A 241 -3.47 15.03 16.54
N ALA A 242 -2.73 14.01 16.95
CA ALA A 242 -2.25 13.85 18.31
C ALA A 242 -0.76 14.26 18.33
N PRO A 243 -0.39 15.28 19.12
CA PRO A 243 1.01 15.67 19.23
C PRO A 243 1.79 14.53 19.88
N THR A 244 2.78 13.98 19.19
CA THR A 244 3.69 12.99 19.76
C THR A 244 4.76 13.72 20.56
N SER A 245 4.72 13.64 21.89
CA SER A 245 5.84 14.01 22.74
C SER A 245 6.90 12.91 22.65
N LYS A 246 7.79 12.95 21.65
CA LYS A 246 9.02 12.16 21.73
C LYS A 246 9.97 12.89 22.69
N ALA A 247 9.95 12.47 23.95
CA ALA A 247 10.96 12.85 24.93
C ALA A 247 12.32 12.36 24.41
N VAL A 248 13.19 13.31 24.07
CA VAL A 248 14.60 13.05 23.81
C VAL A 248 15.22 12.75 25.18
N MET A 249 15.40 11.47 25.49
CA MET A 249 16.33 11.08 26.56
C MET A 249 17.73 11.13 25.94
N PHE A 250 18.57 11.98 26.52
CA PHE A 250 19.95 12.24 26.13
C PHE A 250 20.84 11.01 26.29
#